data_AF-A0A3N9TRW4-F1
#
_entry.id   AF-A0A3N9TRW4-F1
#
_cell.length_a   1.000
_cell.length_b   1.000
_cell.length_c   1.000
_cell.angle_alpha   90.00
_cell.angle_beta   90.00
_cell.angle_gamma   90.00
#
_symmetry.space_group_name_H-M   'P 1'
#
loop_
_entity.id
_entity.type
_entity.pdbx_description
1 polymer ?
#
loop_
_entity_poly.entity_id
_entity_poly.type
_entity_poly.pdbx_seq_one_letter_code
_entity_poly.pdbx_strand_id
1 'polypeptide(L)' 'MLTILNENYKKQGTEEEIEGLTVLLDGTIKQVFDKIRVEKNYKDNNEVLRDIIFAGVNSIIETKK' A
#
# COMPACT_ATOMS: atom_id res chain seq x y z
N MET A 1 -2.14 -13.51 -6.41
CA MET A 1 -3.25 -13.22 -5.48
C MET A 1 -2.80 -12.06 -4.61
N LEU A 2 -3.69 -11.15 -4.21
CA LEU A 2 -3.37 -10.12 -3.23
C LEU A 2 -4.09 -10.45 -1.94
N THR A 3 -3.34 -10.71 -0.87
CA THR A 3 -3.90 -10.92 0.46
C THR A 3 -3.59 -9.71 1.33
N ILE A 4 -4.61 -9.17 1.98
CA ILE A 4 -4.48 -8.06 2.91
C ILE A 4 -5.01 -8.54 4.25
N LEU A 5 -4.18 -8.41 5.27
CA LEU A 5 -4.54 -8.63 6.67
C LEU A 5 -4.78 -7.27 7.32
N ASN A 6 -5.78 -7.19 8.19
CA ASN A 6 -6.13 -5.99 8.93
C ASN A 6 -5.97 -6.29 10.42
N GLU A 7 -5.33 -5.36 11.13
CA GLU A 7 -5.28 -5.33 12.59
C GLU A 7 -5.57 -3.91 13.07
N ASN A 8 -6.32 -3.77 14.17
CA ASN A 8 -6.54 -2.48 14.82
C ASN A 8 -5.45 -2.24 15.89
N TYR A 9 -4.87 -1.05 15.86
CA TYR A 9 -3.88 -0.60 16.83
C TYR A 9 -4.42 0.61 17.58
N LYS A 10 -4.16 0.67 18.88
CA LYS A 10 -4.39 1.91 19.64
C LYS A 10 -3.32 2.92 19.30
N LYS A 11 -3.73 4.11 18.87
CA LYS A 11 -2.81 5.22 18.65
C LYS A 11 -2.28 5.73 19.99
N GLN A 12 -0.97 5.84 20.09
CA GLN A 12 -0.33 6.18 21.36
C GLN A 12 -0.79 7.57 21.84
N GLY A 13 -1.29 7.63 23.08
CA GLY A 13 -1.74 8.86 23.70
C GLY A 13 -3.15 9.32 23.31
N THR A 14 -3.93 8.50 22.60
CA THR A 14 -5.35 8.79 22.29
C THR A 14 -6.24 7.56 22.51
N GLU A 15 -7.56 7.77 22.53
CA GLU A 15 -8.56 6.68 22.47
C GLU A 15 -8.85 6.22 21.03
N GLU A 16 -8.12 6.77 20.05
CA GLU A 16 -8.32 6.49 18.63
C GLU A 16 -7.71 5.14 18.27
N GLU A 17 -8.49 4.32 17.55
CA GLU A 17 -7.99 3.11 16.89
C GLU A 17 -7.60 3.45 15.45
N ILE A 18 -6.45 2.93 15.04
CA ILE A 18 -5.96 3.02 13.66
C ILE A 18 -5.89 1.61 13.07
N GLU A 19 -6.31 1.48 11.81
CA GLU A 19 -6.17 0.22 11.08
C GLU A 19 -4.75 0.13 10.50
N GLY A 20 -4.03 -0.94 10.83
CA GLY A 20 -2.82 -1.34 10.12
C GLY A 20 -3.14 -2.44 9.12
N LEU A 21 -2.67 -2.24 7.89
CA LEU A 21 -2.85 -3.19 6.80
C LEU A 21 -1.51 -3.85 6.48
N THR A 22 -1.48 -5.18 6.57
CA THR A 22 -0.34 -5.97 6.10
C THR A 22 -0.67 -6.60 4.76
N VAL A 23 0.15 -6.32 3.74
CA VAL A 23 -0.05 -6.83 2.39
C VAL A 23 0.95 -7.95 2.11
N LEU A 24 0.44 -9.14 1.77
CA LEU A 24 1.26 -10.27 1.34
C LEU A 24 1.35 -10.26 -0.18
N LEU A 25 2.57 -10.12 -0.69
CA LEU A 25 2.85 -10.01 -2.12
C LEU A 25 3.25 -11.38 -2.69
N ASP A 26 2.37 -11.98 -3.50
CA ASP A 26 2.63 -13.27 -4.13
C ASP A 26 2.12 -13.37 -5.59
N GLY A 27 2.80 -14.18 -6.39
CA GLY A 27 2.52 -14.40 -7.80
C GLY A 27 2.65 -13.12 -8.63
N THR A 28 1.68 -12.86 -9.51
CA THR A 28 1.73 -11.74 -10.47
C THR A 28 1.89 -10.38 -9.79
N ILE A 29 1.28 -10.13 -8.63
CA ILE A 29 1.40 -8.83 -7.97
C ILE A 29 2.83 -8.57 -7.49
N LYS A 30 3.52 -9.61 -7.02
CA LYS A 30 4.93 -9.51 -6.64
C LYS A 30 5.80 -9.10 -7.83
N GLN A 31 5.56 -9.71 -9.00
CA GLN A 31 6.30 -9.39 -10.23
C GLN A 31 6.10 -7.92 -10.65
N VAL A 32 4.88 -7.40 -10.50
CA VAL A 32 4.59 -5.98 -10.77
C VAL A 32 5.32 -5.08 -9.77
N PHE A 33 5.30 -5.41 -8.47
CA PHE A 33 6.04 -4.67 -7.46
C PHE A 33 7.56 -4.65 -7.74
N ASP A 34 8.13 -5.80 -8.07
CA ASP A 34 9.55 -5.93 -8.41
C ASP A 34 9.89 -5.06 -9.64
N LYS A 35 9.04 -5.06 -10.67
CA LYS A 35 9.22 -4.25 -11.88
C LYS A 35 9.20 -2.75 -11.56
N ILE A 36 8.19 -2.28 -10.83
CA ILE A 36 8.07 -0.86 -10.45
C ILE A 36 9.27 -0.43 -9.60
N ARG A 37 9.70 -1.29 -8.66
CA ARG A 37 10.86 -1.01 -7.81
C ARG A 37 12.13 -0.77 -8.63
N VAL A 38 12.39 -1.60 -9.65
CA VAL A 38 13.54 -1.44 -10.54
C VAL A 38 13.40 -0.18 -11.39
N GLU A 39 12.25 0.02 -12.04
CA GLU A 39 12.02 1.15 -12.95
C GLU A 39 12.11 2.52 -12.26
N LYS A 40 11.69 2.58 -10.99
CA LYS A 40 11.70 3.81 -10.19
C LYS A 40 12.89 3.93 -9.24
N ASN A 41 13.77 2.92 -9.24
CA ASN A 41 14.92 2.83 -8.34
C ASN A 41 14.54 2.95 -6.85
N TYR A 42 13.46 2.28 -6.45
CA TYR A 42 13.00 2.28 -5.06
C TYR A 42 13.81 1.35 -4.17
N LYS A 43 14.02 1.79 -2.93
CA LYS A 43 14.80 1.07 -1.94
C LYS A 43 14.13 -0.22 -1.51
N ASP A 44 12.80 -0.21 -1.34
CA ASP A 44 12.03 -1.36 -0.88
C ASP A 44 10.55 -1.27 -1.30
N ASN A 45 9.78 -2.30 -0.95
CA ASN A 45 8.38 -2.41 -1.34
C ASN A 45 7.46 -1.41 -0.61
N ASN A 46 7.91 -0.77 0.47
CA ASN A 46 7.11 0.26 1.13
C ASN A 46 7.05 1.52 0.28
N GLU A 47 8.13 1.87 -0.42
CA GLU A 47 8.14 2.99 -1.37
C GLU A 47 7.24 2.71 -2.57
N VAL A 48 7.32 1.49 -3.12
CA VAL A 48 6.41 1.03 -4.18
C VAL A 48 4.95 1.12 -3.75
N LEU A 49 4.62 0.60 -2.56
CA LEU A 49 3.26 0.59 -2.03
C LEU A 49 2.74 2.01 -1.78
N ARG A 50 3.57 2.90 -1.24
CA ARG A 50 3.24 4.31 -1.00
C ARG A 50 2.78 4.99 -2.29
N ASP A 51 3.55 4.83 -3.37
CA ASP A 51 3.22 5.43 -4.65
C ASP A 51 1.96 4.85 -5.27
N ILE A 52 1.79 3.53 -5.20
CA ILE A 52 0.58 2.85 -5.67
C ILE A 52 -0.66 3.38 -4.93
N ILE A 53 -0.59 3.54 -3.61
CA ILE A 53 -1.70 4.05 -2.80
C ILE A 53 -2.04 5.49 -3.21
N PHE A 54 -1.06 6.39 -3.30
CA PHE A 54 -1.34 7.78 -3.67
C PHE A 54 -1.87 7.91 -5.10
N ALA A 55 -1.28 7.20 -6.06
CA ALA A 55 -1.77 7.18 -7.44
C ALA A 55 -3.20 6.63 -7.51
N GLY A 56 -3.49 5.54 -6.80
CA GLY A 56 -4.81 4.94 -6.74
C GLY A 56 -5.86 5.87 -6.10
N VAL A 57 -5.53 6.48 -4.95
CA VAL A 57 -6.41 7.43 -4.25
C VAL A 57 -6.71 8.64 -5.13
N ASN A 58 -5.68 9.23 -5.75
CA ASN A 58 -5.87 10.38 -6.64
C ASN A 58 -6.77 10.01 -7.82
N SER A 59 -6.54 8.85 -8.46
CA SER A 59 -7.40 8.37 -9.55
C SER A 59 -8.85 8.20 -9.10
N ILE A 60 -9.11 7.59 -7.93
CA ILE A 60 -10.46 7.39 -7.40
C ILE A 60 -11.16 8.73 -7.09
N ILE A 61 -10.43 9.69 -6.52
CA ILE A 61 -10.96 11.01 -6.15
C ILE A 61 -11.20 11.87 -7.40
N GLU A 62 -10.28 11.87 -8.36
CA GLU A 62 -10.41 12.62 -9.62
C GLU A 62 -11.58 12.13 -10.46
N THR A 63 -11.92 10.84 -10.39
CA THR A 63 -13.10 10.27 -11.09
C THR A 63 -14.44 10.75 -10.48
N LYS A 64 -14.43 11.46 -9.35
CA LYS A 64 -15.63 12.00 -8.69
C LYS A 64 -15.88 13.50 -8.97
N LYS A 65 -15.13 14.13 -9.88
CA LYS A 65 -15.42 15.48 -10.42
C LYS A 65 -16.02 15.39 -11.81
#